data_AF-A0A4V5TME8-F1
#
_entry.id   AF-A0A4V5TME8-F1
#
_cell.length_a   1.000
_cell.length_b   1.000
_cell.length_c   1.000
_cell.angle_alpha   90.00
_cell.angle_beta   90.00
_cell.angle_gamma   90.00
#
_symmetry.space_group_name_H-M   'P 1'
#
loop_
_entity.id
_entity.type
_entity.pdbx_description
1 polymer ?
#
loop_
_entity_poly.entity_id
_entity_poly.type
_entity_poly.pdbx_seq_one_letter_code
_entity_poly.pdbx_strand_id
1 'polypeptide(L)'
;MAIYNYRRGSTNTTNLTKEQLLQLEHATFSGAEYLLSIANHSTIQDKLKNIYPGNLTKVFGISSLSTIATRLSLIYEGMPRSSRNSVVTAAKDAVKNFSDIFNNADSNGAKLVTVNITYYELFNATTGVTSLTLPVKVTATRYHK
;
A
#
# COMPACT_ATOMS: atom_id res chain seq x y z
N MET A 1 -23.98 8.72 3.52
CA MET A 1 -22.68 8.29 2.94
C MET A 1 -21.70 8.09 4.09
N ALA A 2 -20.96 6.98 4.12
CA ALA A 2 -19.95 6.78 5.17
C ALA A 2 -18.81 7.81 5.01
N ILE A 3 -18.35 8.39 6.11
CA ILE A 3 -17.24 9.35 6.11
C ILE A 3 -15.97 8.56 6.38
N TYR A 4 -14.94 8.77 5.57
CA TYR A 4 -13.64 8.14 5.73
C TYR A 4 -12.56 9.16 6.08
N ASN A 5 -11.62 8.75 6.92
CA ASN A 5 -10.42 9.51 7.23
C ASN A 5 -9.21 8.59 7.30
N TYR A 6 -8.03 9.14 7.55
CA TYR A 6 -6.82 8.37 7.75
C TYR A 6 -6.16 8.71 9.08
N ARG A 7 -5.43 7.74 9.63
CA ARG A 7 -4.56 7.93 10.79
C ARG A 7 -3.29 7.12 10.62
N ARG A 8 -2.27 7.46 11.40
CA ARG A 8 -1.06 6.64 11.46
C ARG A 8 -1.42 5.26 12.03
N GLY A 9 -1.08 4.23 11.27
CA GLY A 9 -1.22 2.84 11.66
C GLY A 9 0.07 2.27 12.25
N SER A 10 0.17 0.94 12.25
CA SER A 10 1.34 0.23 12.75
C SER A 10 2.59 0.43 11.87
N THR A 11 3.74 0.09 12.45
CA THR A 11 4.97 -0.15 11.71
C THR A 11 5.35 -1.61 11.90
N ASN A 12 5.47 -2.35 10.81
CA ASN A 12 5.80 -3.78 10.83
C ASN A 12 7.20 -4.01 10.26
N THR A 13 7.98 -4.86 10.93
CA THR A 13 9.25 -5.36 10.41
C THR A 13 9.03 -6.68 9.70
N THR A 14 9.55 -6.83 8.49
CA THR A 14 9.43 -8.06 7.70
C THR A 14 10.65 -8.27 6.83
N ASN A 15 10.99 -9.52 6.56
CA ASN A 15 11.93 -9.87 5.51
C ASN A 15 11.18 -9.96 4.18
N LEU A 16 11.75 -9.40 3.13
CA LEU A 16 11.20 -9.41 1.77
C LEU A 16 12.26 -9.83 0.76
N THR A 17 11.86 -10.66 -0.20
CA THR A 17 12.64 -10.91 -1.42
C THR A 17 12.51 -9.73 -2.37
N LYS A 18 13.38 -9.69 -3.40
CA LYS A 18 13.31 -8.68 -4.47
C LYS A 18 11.96 -8.68 -5.18
N GLU A 19 11.41 -9.86 -5.48
CA GLU A 19 10.10 -10.00 -6.10
C GLU A 19 8.98 -9.44 -5.21
N GLN A 20 9.04 -9.71 -3.90
CA GLN A 20 8.06 -9.16 -2.97
C GLN A 20 8.14 -7.64 -2.89
N LEU A 21 9.34 -7.04 -2.92
CA LEU A 21 9.50 -5.59 -2.97
C LEU A 21 8.79 -4.97 -4.19
N LEU A 22 8.99 -5.54 -5.39
CA LEU A 22 8.33 -5.08 -6.62
C LEU A 22 6.80 -5.24 -6.55
N GLN A 23 6.32 -6.36 -6.00
CA GLN A 23 4.88 -6.59 -5.85
C GLN A 23 4.24 -5.61 -4.85
N LEU A 24 4.92 -5.31 -3.74
CA LEU A 24 4.46 -4.33 -2.75
C LEU A 24 4.48 -2.91 -3.32
N GLU A 25 5.51 -2.56 -4.09
CA GLU A 25 5.60 -1.30 -4.83
C GLU A 25 4.40 -1.14 -5.78
N HIS A 26 4.18 -2.12 -6.65
CA HIS A 26 3.10 -2.10 -7.64
C HIS A 26 1.71 -2.04 -7.01
N ALA A 27 1.46 -2.82 -5.95
CA ALA A 27 0.20 -2.78 -5.20
C ALA A 27 -0.04 -1.41 -4.55
N THR A 28 0.99 -0.85 -3.89
CA THR A 28 0.91 0.45 -3.23
C THR A 28 0.65 1.57 -4.25
N PHE A 29 1.38 1.55 -5.37
CA PHE A 29 1.20 2.50 -6.47
C PHE A 29 -0.23 2.41 -7.04
N SER A 30 -0.70 1.20 -7.33
CA SER A 30 -2.05 0.98 -7.88
C SER A 30 -3.15 1.50 -6.95
N GLY A 31 -3.03 1.29 -5.63
CA GLY A 31 -3.96 1.83 -4.64
C GLY A 31 -3.90 3.36 -4.55
N ALA A 32 -2.70 3.95 -4.58
CA ALA A 32 -2.51 5.39 -4.55
C ALA A 32 -3.06 6.08 -5.81
N GLU A 33 -2.83 5.52 -7.00
CA GLU A 33 -3.41 6.02 -8.25
C GLU A 33 -4.93 5.99 -8.21
N TYR A 34 -5.53 4.91 -7.70
CA TYR A 34 -6.98 4.81 -7.58
C TYR A 34 -7.54 5.95 -6.72
N LEU A 35 -6.94 6.22 -5.56
CA LEU A 35 -7.39 7.28 -4.66
C LEU A 35 -7.18 8.70 -5.21
N LEU A 36 -6.28 8.86 -6.19
CA LEU A 36 -6.00 10.14 -6.83
C LEU A 36 -7.00 10.49 -7.93
N SER A 37 -7.30 9.55 -8.83
CA SER A 37 -8.02 9.83 -10.08
C SER A 37 -9.25 8.96 -10.35
N ILE A 38 -9.65 8.10 -9.39
CA ILE A 38 -10.69 7.07 -9.55
C ILE A 38 -10.53 6.25 -10.83
N ALA A 39 -9.78 5.15 -10.74
CA ALA A 39 -9.81 4.15 -11.80
C ALA A 39 -11.12 3.33 -11.74
N ASN A 40 -11.55 2.73 -12.84
CA ASN A 40 -12.68 1.81 -12.82
C ASN A 40 -12.40 0.58 -11.93
N HIS A 41 -13.45 0.03 -11.30
CA HIS A 41 -13.35 -1.14 -10.41
C HIS A 41 -12.68 -2.37 -11.06
N SER A 42 -12.97 -2.63 -12.34
CA SER A 42 -12.32 -3.71 -13.10
C SER A 42 -10.83 -3.46 -13.28
N THR A 43 -10.45 -2.22 -13.58
CA THR A 43 -9.06 -1.82 -13.80
C THR A 43 -8.18 -2.05 -12.57
N ILE A 44 -8.65 -1.75 -11.36
CA ILE A 44 -7.85 -1.99 -10.15
C ILE A 44 -7.72 -3.48 -9.83
N GLN A 45 -8.78 -4.27 -10.06
CA GLN A 45 -8.71 -5.72 -9.88
C GLN A 45 -7.72 -6.34 -10.89
N ASP A 46 -7.74 -5.88 -12.14
CA ASP A 46 -6.79 -6.30 -13.16
C ASP A 46 -5.34 -5.92 -12.84
N LYS A 47 -5.11 -4.73 -12.27
CA LYS A 47 -3.76 -4.32 -11.83
C LYS A 47 -3.22 -5.21 -10.71
N LEU A 48 -4.10 -5.74 -9.86
CA LEU A 48 -3.73 -6.49 -8.65
C LEU A 48 -3.75 -8.02 -8.84
N LYS A 49 -4.30 -8.55 -9.95
CA LYS A 49 -4.59 -9.98 -10.12
C LYS A 49 -3.38 -10.93 -10.07
N ASN A 50 -2.19 -10.43 -10.39
CA ASN A 50 -0.96 -11.22 -10.41
C ASN A 50 -0.10 -11.02 -9.15
N ILE A 51 -0.62 -10.33 -8.13
CA ILE A 51 0.09 -10.09 -6.88
C ILE A 51 -0.25 -11.19 -5.88
N TYR A 52 0.76 -11.74 -5.20
CA TYR A 52 0.52 -12.78 -4.19
C TYR A 52 -0.45 -12.29 -3.09
N PRO A 53 -1.42 -13.10 -2.66
CA PRO A 53 -2.38 -12.72 -1.62
C PRO A 53 -1.74 -12.22 -0.32
N GLY A 54 -0.59 -12.78 0.06
CA GLY A 54 0.17 -12.31 1.23
C GLY A 54 0.71 -10.89 1.07
N ASN A 55 1.11 -10.51 -0.15
CA ASN A 55 1.58 -9.16 -0.46
C ASN A 55 0.43 -8.16 -0.53
N LEU A 56 -0.72 -8.58 -1.07
CA LEU A 56 -1.96 -7.78 -1.00
C LEU A 56 -2.35 -7.50 0.46
N THR A 57 -2.32 -8.53 1.31
CA THR A 57 -2.59 -8.37 2.75
C THR A 57 -1.60 -7.42 3.41
N LYS A 58 -0.31 -7.50 3.05
CA LYS A 58 0.72 -6.57 3.56
C LYS A 58 0.50 -5.13 3.13
N VAL A 59 -0.14 -4.85 2.00
CA VAL A 59 -0.43 -3.47 1.56
C VAL A 59 -1.76 -2.99 2.12
N PHE A 60 -2.81 -3.78 1.90
CA PHE A 60 -4.21 -3.36 2.09
C PHE A 60 -4.86 -3.87 3.39
N GLY A 61 -4.20 -4.76 4.13
CA GLY A 61 -4.78 -5.45 5.30
C GLY A 61 -5.77 -6.56 4.92
N ILE A 62 -6.02 -6.76 3.63
CA ILE A 62 -6.90 -7.77 3.04
C ILE A 62 -6.33 -8.25 1.71
N SER A 63 -6.72 -9.44 1.25
CA SER A 63 -6.23 -10.04 0.00
C SER A 63 -7.26 -10.17 -1.12
N SER A 64 -8.56 -10.01 -0.82
CA SER A 64 -9.63 -10.14 -1.81
C SER A 64 -9.65 -8.94 -2.76
N LEU A 65 -9.41 -9.18 -4.05
CA LEU A 65 -9.37 -8.12 -5.08
C LEU A 65 -10.67 -7.33 -5.17
N SER A 66 -11.80 -8.02 -5.15
CA SER A 66 -13.12 -7.39 -5.19
C SER A 66 -13.34 -6.52 -3.95
N THR A 67 -13.00 -7.03 -2.77
CA THR A 67 -13.13 -6.28 -1.51
C THR A 67 -12.20 -5.08 -1.46
N ILE A 68 -10.95 -5.21 -1.95
CA ILE A 68 -10.02 -4.08 -2.07
C ILE A 68 -10.61 -3.00 -2.97
N ALA A 69 -11.09 -3.37 -4.15
CA ALA A 69 -11.65 -2.44 -5.12
C ALA A 69 -12.88 -1.71 -4.54
N THR A 70 -13.83 -2.44 -3.93
CA THR A 70 -15.00 -1.86 -3.27
C THR A 70 -14.61 -0.90 -2.16
N ARG A 71 -13.66 -1.27 -1.29
CA ARG A 71 -13.24 -0.40 -0.17
C ARG A 71 -12.49 0.83 -0.66
N LEU A 72 -11.67 0.73 -1.70
CA LEU A 72 -11.03 1.89 -2.34
C LEU A 72 -12.05 2.87 -2.93
N SER A 73 -13.10 2.37 -3.59
CA SER A 73 -14.20 3.19 -4.11
C SER A 73 -14.94 3.93 -3.00
N LEU A 74 -15.32 3.22 -1.92
CA LEU A 74 -15.98 3.84 -0.77
C LEU A 74 -15.11 4.93 -0.12
N ILE A 75 -13.80 4.70 -0.01
CA ILE A 75 -12.85 5.68 0.51
C ILE A 75 -12.73 6.87 -0.45
N TYR A 76 -12.67 6.66 -1.76
CA TYR A 76 -12.60 7.74 -2.74
C TYR A 76 -13.83 8.66 -2.64
N GLU A 77 -15.02 8.09 -2.49
CA GLU A 77 -16.26 8.86 -2.38
C GLU A 77 -16.40 9.55 -1.01
N GLY A 78 -16.04 8.86 0.07
CA GLY A 78 -16.29 9.31 1.44
C GLY A 78 -15.14 10.03 2.16
N MET A 79 -13.93 10.08 1.59
CA MET A 79 -12.79 10.82 2.15
C MET A 79 -12.59 12.16 1.43
N PRO A 80 -12.43 13.31 2.12
CA PRO A 80 -12.16 14.60 1.48
C PRO A 80 -10.93 14.57 0.57
N ARG A 81 -10.98 15.29 -0.57
CA ARG A 81 -9.89 15.31 -1.56
C ARG A 81 -8.54 15.70 -0.97
N SER A 82 -8.49 16.67 -0.05
CA SER A 82 -7.26 17.07 0.64
C SER A 82 -6.65 15.92 1.42
N SER A 83 -7.45 15.23 2.23
CA SER A 83 -7.03 14.04 2.98
C SER A 83 -6.57 12.91 2.05
N ARG A 84 -7.29 12.65 0.96
CA ARG A 84 -6.87 11.67 -0.06
C ARG A 84 -5.52 12.05 -0.66
N ASN A 85 -5.32 13.31 -1.04
CA ASN A 85 -4.04 13.78 -1.58
C ASN A 85 -2.88 13.56 -0.59
N SER A 86 -3.08 13.83 0.71
CA SER A 86 -2.07 13.56 1.74
C SER A 86 -1.72 12.07 1.84
N VAL A 87 -2.72 11.18 1.79
CA VAL A 87 -2.50 9.72 1.76
C VAL A 87 -1.74 9.33 0.50
N VAL A 88 -2.16 9.82 -0.67
CA VAL A 88 -1.54 9.50 -1.97
C VAL A 88 -0.09 9.95 -2.02
N THR A 89 0.23 11.17 -1.56
CA THR A 89 1.61 11.67 -1.53
C THR A 89 2.49 10.75 -0.67
N ALA A 90 2.05 10.42 0.55
CA ALA A 90 2.82 9.55 1.42
C ALA A 90 2.96 8.13 0.87
N ALA A 91 1.92 7.60 0.21
CA ALA A 91 1.99 6.31 -0.47
C ALA A 91 2.96 6.32 -1.67
N LYS A 92 3.03 7.43 -2.43
CA LYS A 92 4.01 7.60 -3.50
C LYS A 92 5.44 7.70 -2.97
N ASP A 93 5.65 8.30 -1.80
CA ASP A 93 6.95 8.26 -1.12
C ASP A 93 7.32 6.82 -0.75
N ALA A 94 6.38 6.02 -0.24
CA ALA A 94 6.61 4.60 0.02
C ALA A 94 6.97 3.80 -1.24
N VAL A 95 6.32 4.08 -2.37
CA VAL A 95 6.65 3.50 -3.69
C VAL A 95 8.10 3.80 -4.06
N LYS A 96 8.52 5.06 -3.95
CA LYS A 96 9.92 5.44 -4.18
C LYS A 96 10.86 4.68 -3.26
N ASN A 97 10.53 4.56 -1.97
CA ASN A 97 11.36 3.85 -1.02
C ASN A 97 11.47 2.34 -1.34
N PHE A 98 10.40 1.69 -1.80
CA PHE A 98 10.47 0.31 -2.26
C PHE A 98 11.44 0.18 -3.45
N SER A 99 11.33 1.06 -4.45
CA SER A 99 12.21 1.07 -5.62
C SER A 99 13.68 1.28 -5.24
N ASP A 100 13.97 2.26 -4.38
CA ASP A 100 15.33 2.52 -3.88
C ASP A 100 15.91 1.29 -3.13
N ILE A 101 15.09 0.65 -2.30
CA ILE A 101 15.49 -0.55 -1.56
C ILE A 101 15.77 -1.72 -2.51
N PHE A 102 14.92 -1.91 -3.52
CA PHE A 102 15.11 -2.91 -4.56
C PHE A 102 16.43 -2.70 -5.30
N ASN A 103 16.69 -1.49 -5.79
CA ASN A 103 17.92 -1.16 -6.53
C ASN A 103 19.19 -1.38 -5.67
N ASN A 104 19.12 -1.01 -4.39
CA ASN A 104 20.21 -1.26 -3.44
C ASN A 104 20.39 -2.76 -3.14
N ALA A 105 19.30 -3.53 -3.06
CA ALA A 105 19.38 -4.97 -2.87
C ALA A 105 20.02 -5.65 -4.08
N ASP A 106 19.64 -5.24 -5.29
CA ASP A 106 20.17 -5.76 -6.53
C ASP A 106 21.67 -5.47 -6.68
N SER A 107 22.06 -4.21 -6.49
CA SER A 107 23.46 -3.76 -6.58
C SER A 107 24.39 -4.45 -5.57
N ASN A 108 23.87 -4.78 -4.38
CA ASN A 108 24.65 -5.44 -3.33
C ASN A 108 24.60 -6.97 -3.39
N GLY A 109 23.89 -7.55 -4.36
CA GLY A 109 23.68 -9.00 -4.47
C GLY A 109 22.83 -9.58 -3.33
N ALA A 110 22.01 -8.77 -2.66
CA ALA A 110 21.16 -9.21 -1.57
C ALA A 110 19.96 -10.01 -2.09
N LYS A 111 19.73 -11.20 -1.53
CA LYS A 111 18.59 -12.05 -1.86
C LYS A 111 17.35 -11.73 -1.02
N LEU A 112 17.58 -11.17 0.16
CA LEU A 112 16.57 -10.86 1.15
C LEU A 112 16.89 -9.53 1.82
N VAL A 113 15.87 -8.74 2.13
CA VAL A 113 16.00 -7.45 2.81
C VAL A 113 15.06 -7.41 4.01
N THR A 114 15.57 -7.08 5.19
CA THR A 114 14.71 -6.70 6.32
C THR A 114 14.27 -5.26 6.14
N VAL A 115 12.97 -5.03 6.14
CA VAL A 115 12.36 -3.71 6.00
C VAL A 115 11.40 -3.41 7.14
N ASN A 116 11.31 -2.14 7.51
CA ASN A 116 10.21 -1.60 8.31
C ASN A 116 9.23 -0.90 7.38
N ILE A 117 7.95 -1.27 7.45
CA ILE A 117 6.86 -0.65 6.68
C ILE A 117 5.93 0.04 7.65
N THR A 118 5.74 1.35 7.49
CA THR A 118 4.76 2.14 8.24
C THR A 118 3.52 2.34 7.39
N TYR A 119 2.35 2.24 8.01
CA TYR A 119 1.07 2.30 7.33
C TYR A 119 0.26 3.51 7.74
N TYR A 120 -0.61 3.97 6.83
CA TYR A 120 -1.83 4.63 7.22
C TYR A 120 -2.98 3.63 7.26
N GLU A 121 -3.84 3.80 8.26
CA GLU A 121 -5.14 3.16 8.34
C GLU A 121 -6.17 4.10 7.72
N LEU A 122 -6.85 3.65 6.67
CA LEU A 122 -7.99 4.34 6.08
C LEU A 122 -9.24 3.77 6.73
N PHE A 123 -9.87 4.56 7.60
CA PHE A 123 -10.91 4.07 8.50
C PHE A 123 -12.22 4.81 8.32
N ASN A 124 -13.33 4.14 8.64
CA ASN A 124 -14.64 4.76 8.69
C ASN A 124 -14.70 5.65 9.95
N ALA A 125 -14.86 6.96 9.77
CA ALA A 125 -14.83 7.95 10.84
C ALA A 125 -16.01 7.82 11.82
N THR A 126 -17.12 7.22 11.39
CA THR A 126 -18.30 6.97 12.24
C THR A 126 -18.10 5.77 13.15
N THR A 127 -17.47 4.69 12.65
CA THR A 127 -17.32 3.44 13.42
C THR A 127 -15.94 3.26 14.03
N GLY A 128 -14.94 4.04 13.60
CA GLY A 128 -13.53 3.89 14.00
C GLY A 128 -12.82 2.68 13.40
N VAL A 129 -13.51 1.88 12.58
CA VAL A 129 -12.99 0.62 12.02
C VAL A 129 -12.14 0.87 10.78
N THR A 130 -10.93 0.29 10.76
CA THR A 130 -10.03 0.31 9.60
C THR A 130 -10.64 -0.45 8.43
N SER A 131 -10.76 0.24 7.30
CA SER A 131 -11.24 -0.33 6.03
C SER A 131 -10.08 -0.90 5.23
N LEU A 132 -9.01 -0.14 5.05
CA LEU A 132 -7.79 -0.58 4.37
C LEU A 132 -6.55 0.00 5.05
N THR A 133 -5.41 -0.62 4.81
CA THR A 133 -4.11 0.00 5.05
C THR A 133 -3.47 0.44 3.74
N LEU A 134 -2.52 1.37 3.81
CA LEU A 134 -1.59 1.66 2.72
C LEU A 134 -0.19 1.94 3.29
N PRO A 135 0.89 1.38 2.73
CA PRO A 135 2.25 1.78 3.07
C PRO A 135 2.46 3.27 2.79
N VAL A 136 3.11 3.96 3.73
CA VAL A 136 3.41 5.40 3.62
C VAL A 136 4.86 5.74 3.96
N LYS A 137 5.62 4.77 4.47
CA LYS A 137 7.07 4.86 4.62
C LYS A 137 7.66 3.46 4.67
N VAL A 138 8.74 3.25 3.95
CA VAL A 138 9.49 1.99 3.95
C VAL A 138 10.96 2.29 4.20
N THR A 139 11.61 1.53 5.07
CA THR A 139 13.05 1.67 5.31
C THR A 139 13.69 0.30 5.42
N ALA A 140 14.76 0.06 4.65
CA ALA A 140 15.59 -1.12 4.83
C ALA A 140 16.42 -0.98 6.11
N THR A 141 16.46 -2.06 6.91
CA THR A 141 17.27 -2.15 8.12
C THR A 141 18.44 -3.12 7.97
N ARG A 142 18.33 -4.09 7.05
CA ARG A 142 19.40 -5.06 6.77
C ARG A 142 19.28 -5.66 5.37
N TYR A 143 20.42 -5.81 4.68
CA TYR A 143 20.54 -6.53 3.42
C TYR A 143 21.25 -7.87 3.68
N HIS A 144 20.66 -8.97 3.21
CA HIS A 144 21.19 -10.33 3.41
C HIS A 144 21.65 -10.91 2.07
N LYS A 145 22.92 -11.35 2.03
CA LYS A 145 23.58 -11.93 0.85
C LYS A 145 23.36 -13.44 0.77
#